data_AF-A0A838U1U9-F1
#
_entry.id   AF-A0A838U1U9-F1
#
_cell.length_a   1.000
_cell.length_b   1.000
_cell.length_c   1.000
_cell.angle_alpha   90.00
_cell.angle_beta   90.00
_cell.angle_gamma   90.00
#
_symmetry.space_group_name_H-M   'P 1'
#
loop_
_entity.id
_entity.type
_entity.pdbx_description
1 polymer ?
#
loop_
_entity_poly.entity_id
_entity_poly.type
_entity_poly.pdbx_seq_one_letter_code
_entity_poly.pdbx_strand_id
1 'polypeptide(L)'
;KVLLFESAIDSGQQIWWGPYLAIAGILNTALSLGYYAWIIRKMYMEDGENRIRQKEPKSLIAVLSFGVGFMVIFGIWYGPILDFATMASPGDLTQFISQIK
;
A
#
# COMPACT_ATOMS: atom_id res chain seq x y z
N LYS A 1 2.92 -3.65 -1.19
CA LYS A 1 4.00 -3.95 -0.21
C LYS A 1 4.61 -5.33 -0.42
N VAL A 2 3.81 -6.39 -0.55
CA VAL A 2 4.29 -7.77 -0.77
C VAL A 2 5.34 -7.87 -1.88
N LEU A 3 5.01 -7.40 -3.09
CA LEU A 3 5.94 -7.39 -4.23
C LEU A 3 7.30 -6.74 -3.93
N LEU A 4 7.31 -5.63 -3.17
CA LEU A 4 8.56 -4.96 -2.80
C LEU A 4 9.39 -5.79 -1.82
N PHE A 5 8.75 -6.45 -0.85
CA PHE A 5 9.45 -7.28 0.12
C PHE A 5 9.99 -8.56 -0.51
N GLU A 6 9.22 -9.18 -1.42
CA GLU A 6 9.69 -10.32 -2.22
C GLU A 6 10.89 -9.91 -3.08
N SER A 7 10.81 -8.79 -3.79
CA SER A 7 11.94 -8.31 -4.60
C SER A 7 13.20 -8.01 -3.78
N ALA A 8 13.04 -7.48 -2.56
CA ALA A 8 14.15 -7.23 -1.66
C ALA A 8 14.80 -8.53 -1.15
N ILE A 9 14.00 -9.57 -0.89
CA ILE A 9 14.50 -10.90 -0.51
C ILE A 9 15.23 -11.54 -1.69
N ASP A 10 14.64 -11.53 -2.88
CA ASP A 10 15.22 -12.14 -4.08
C ASP A 10 16.53 -11.45 -4.50
N SER A 11 16.63 -10.13 -4.29
CA SER A 11 17.85 -9.36 -4.56
C SER A 11 19.07 -9.83 -3.76
N GLY A 12 18.91 -10.69 -2.75
CA GLY A 12 20.01 -11.24 -1.94
C GLY A 12 21.09 -11.96 -2.73
N GLN A 13 20.77 -12.49 -3.92
CA GLN A 13 21.75 -13.11 -4.82
C GLN A 13 22.69 -12.10 -5.49
N GLN A 14 22.20 -10.87 -5.75
CA GLN A 14 22.97 -9.80 -6.40
C GLN A 14 23.54 -8.81 -5.37
N ILE A 15 22.80 -8.57 -4.30
CA ILE A 15 23.08 -7.56 -3.28
C ILE A 15 22.86 -8.20 -1.90
N TRP A 16 23.95 -8.54 -1.23
CA TRP A 16 23.94 -9.25 0.06
C TRP A 16 23.11 -8.55 1.15
N TRP A 17 22.99 -7.22 1.09
CA TRP A 17 22.23 -6.45 2.08
C TRP A 17 20.75 -6.23 1.73
N GLY A 18 20.34 -6.59 0.51
CA GLY A 18 18.98 -6.43 0.02
C GLY A 18 17.90 -7.02 0.94
N PRO A 19 18.07 -8.25 1.46
CA PRO A 19 17.11 -8.86 2.37
C PRO A 19 16.89 -8.07 3.68
N TYR A 20 17.89 -7.32 4.17
CA TYR A 20 17.71 -6.49 5.36
C TYR A 20 16.72 -5.33 5.14
N LEU A 21 16.54 -4.88 3.89
CA LEU A 21 15.50 -3.89 3.56
C LEU A 21 14.10 -4.45 3.77
N ALA A 22 13.88 -5.74 3.49
CA ALA A 22 12.58 -6.38 3.75
C ALA A 22 12.27 -6.36 5.26
N ILE A 23 13.27 -6.65 6.11
CA ILE A 23 13.14 -6.58 7.57
C ILE A 23 12.83 -5.16 8.02
N ALA A 24 13.59 -4.16 7.55
CA ALA A 24 13.33 -2.76 7.86
C ALA A 24 11.93 -2.31 7.41
N GLY A 25 11.47 -2.77 6.24
CA GLY A 25 10.14 -2.49 5.70
C GLY A 25 9.00 -3.10 6.53
N ILE A 26 9.20 -4.31 7.05
CA ILE A 26 8.24 -4.97 7.95
C ILE A 26 8.16 -4.20 9.28
N LEU A 27 9.29 -3.84 9.88
CA LEU A 27 9.34 -3.06 11.12
C LEU A 27 8.62 -1.71 10.96
N ASN A 28 8.89 -0.98 9.87
CA ASN A 28 8.21 0.27 9.57
C ASN A 28 6.69 0.08 9.41
N THR A 29 6.27 -1.03 8.80
CA THR A 29 4.85 -1.35 8.61
C THR A 29 4.16 -1.68 9.93
N ALA A 30 4.79 -2.44 10.82
CA ALA A 30 4.24 -2.78 12.13
C ALA A 30 4.10 -1.54 13.03
N LEU A 31 5.13 -0.69 13.08
CA LEU A 31 5.07 0.58 13.81
C LEU A 31 3.97 1.49 13.25
N SER A 32 3.85 1.55 11.92
CA SER A 32 2.82 2.35 11.28
C SER A 32 1.40 1.87 11.62
N LEU A 33 1.20 0.55 11.60
CA LEU A 33 -0.09 -0.06 11.93
C LEU A 33 -0.56 0.32 13.34
N GLY A 34 0.36 0.36 14.31
CA GLY A 34 0.05 0.75 15.68
C GLY A 34 -0.55 2.15 15.78
N TYR A 35 0.10 3.16 15.19
CA TYR A 35 -0.42 4.52 15.26
C TYR A 35 -1.66 4.72 14.38
N TYR A 36 -1.75 4.04 13.22
CA TYR A 36 -2.97 4.09 12.39
C TYR A 36 -4.18 3.53 13.14
N ALA A 37 -4.03 2.39 13.81
CA ALA A 37 -5.09 1.81 14.62
C ALA A 37 -5.51 2.74 15.76
N TRP A 38 -4.54 3.41 16.40
CA TRP A 38 -4.80 4.41 17.43
C TRP A 38 -5.60 5.61 16.90
N ILE A 39 -5.26 6.14 15.71
CA ILE A 39 -6.02 7.21 15.06
C ILE A 39 -7.45 6.76 14.73
N ILE A 40 -7.62 5.57 14.16
CA ILE A 40 -8.96 5.03 13.83
C ILE A 40 -9.81 4.90 15.09
N ARG A 41 -9.23 4.41 16.20
CA ARG A 41 -9.91 4.35 17.49
C ARG A 41 -10.38 5.74 17.92
N LYS A 42 -9.50 6.75 17.85
CA LYS A 42 -9.86 8.13 18.19
C LYS A 42 -10.96 8.71 17.29
N MET A 43 -11.00 8.34 16.01
CA MET A 43 -12.01 8.82 15.07
C MET A 43 -13.39 8.21 15.28
N TYR A 44 -13.47 6.92 15.62
CA TYR A 44 -14.74 6.17 15.60
C TYR A 44 -15.22 5.66 16.96
N MET A 45 -14.31 5.39 17.89
CA MET A 45 -14.62 4.73 19.17
C MET A 45 -14.66 5.70 20.35
N GLU A 46 -14.12 6.91 20.20
CA GLU A 46 -14.05 7.88 21.28
C GLU A 46 -15.02 9.04 21.05
N ASP A 47 -15.69 9.48 22.11
CA ASP A 47 -16.63 10.60 22.07
C ASP A 47 -15.88 11.94 22.07
N GLY A 48 -16.08 12.75 21.03
CA GLY A 48 -15.62 14.14 21.01
C GLY A 48 -16.59 15.07 21.74
N GLU A 49 -16.06 16.11 22.40
CA GLU A 49 -16.85 17.11 23.15
C GLU A 49 -17.88 17.86 22.30
N ASN A 50 -17.66 17.95 20.97
CA ASN A 50 -18.58 18.61 20.03
C ASN A 50 -18.74 17.77 18.75
N ARG A 51 -19.78 16.93 18.69
CA ARG A 51 -20.14 16.13 17.49
C ARG A 51 -21.01 16.92 16.50
N ILE A 52 -20.63 18.15 16.17
CA ILE A 52 -21.36 18.93 15.15
C ILE A 52 -20.85 18.49 13.77
N ARG A 53 -21.71 17.83 12.99
CA ARG A 53 -21.38 17.41 11.62
C ARG A 53 -21.07 18.63 10.76
N GLN A 54 -19.82 18.74 10.34
CA GLN A 54 -19.40 19.78 9.41
C GLN A 54 -19.86 19.42 8.00
N LYS A 55 -20.34 20.41 7.25
CA LYS A 55 -20.76 20.21 5.87
C LYS A 55 -19.52 20.21 4.98
N GLU A 56 -19.19 19.05 4.45
CA GLU A 56 -18.09 18.90 3.52
C GLU A 56 -18.49 19.36 2.10
N PRO A 57 -17.57 20.01 1.35
CA PRO A 57 -17.82 20.36 -0.03
C PRO A 57 -17.94 19.09 -0.89
N LYS A 58 -18.94 19.06 -1.76
CA LYS A 58 -19.23 17.88 -2.62
C LYS A 58 -18.04 17.49 -3.52
N SER A 59 -17.23 18.46 -3.92
CA SER A 59 -16.01 18.23 -4.70
C SER A 59 -14.97 17.40 -3.95
N LEU A 60 -14.78 17.67 -2.65
CA LEU A 60 -13.84 16.92 -1.81
C LEU A 60 -14.29 15.46 -1.67
N ILE A 61 -15.58 15.25 -1.37
CA ILE A 61 -16.15 13.90 -1.27
C ILE A 61 -15.98 13.14 -2.58
N ALA A 62 -16.27 13.78 -3.73
CA ALA A 62 -16.14 13.14 -5.03
C ALA A 62 -14.71 12.64 -5.31
N VAL A 63 -13.70 13.47 -5.02
CA VAL A 63 -12.28 13.10 -5.21
C VAL A 63 -11.86 12.00 -4.25
N LEU A 64 -12.27 12.07 -2.97
CA LEU A 64 -11.94 11.04 -1.98
C LEU A 64 -12.61 9.71 -2.32
N SER A 65 -13.89 9.71 -2.70
CA SER A 65 -14.61 8.52 -3.12
C SER A 65 -14.00 7.91 -4.39
N PHE A 66 -13.58 8.74 -5.34
CA PHE A 66 -12.85 8.28 -6.52
C PHE A 66 -11.55 7.59 -6.10
N GLY A 67 -10.72 8.23 -5.27
CA GLY A 67 -9.46 7.65 -4.78
C GLY A 67 -9.65 6.32 -4.04
N VAL A 68 -10.62 6.25 -3.12
CA VAL A 68 -10.94 5.01 -2.39
C VAL A 68 -11.44 3.93 -3.34
N GLY A 69 -12.29 4.28 -4.32
CA GLY A 69 -12.75 3.33 -5.33
C GLY A 69 -11.61 2.68 -6.09
N PHE A 70 -10.68 3.49 -6.59
CA PHE A 70 -9.47 2.99 -7.26
C PHE A 70 -8.58 2.15 -6.34
N MET A 71 -8.40 2.58 -5.09
CA MET A 71 -7.62 1.84 -4.09
C MET A 71 -8.19 0.45 -3.82
N VAL A 72 -9.53 0.31 -3.73
CA VAL A 72 -10.18 -0.98 -3.50
C VAL A 72 -10.14 -1.85 -4.76
N ILE A 73 -10.48 -1.29 -5.93
CA ILE A 73 -10.49 -2.03 -7.20
C ILE A 73 -9.12 -2.65 -7.48
N PHE A 74 -8.06 -1.83 -7.41
CA PHE A 74 -6.71 -2.31 -7.66
C PHE A 74 -6.09 -3.07 -6.49
N GLY A 75 -6.60 -2.88 -5.27
CA GLY A 75 -6.23 -3.70 -4.13
C GLY A 75 -6.64 -5.17 -4.31
N ILE A 76 -7.80 -5.41 -4.95
CA ILE A 76 -8.30 -6.77 -5.25
C ILE A 76 -7.73 -7.25 -6.59
N TRP A 77 -7.76 -6.40 -7.62
CA TRP A 77 -7.31 -6.71 -8.97
C TRP A 77 -6.08 -5.87 -9.34
N TYR A 78 -4.90 -6.28 -8.87
CA TYR A 78 -3.66 -5.54 -9.07
C TYR A 78 -2.98 -5.80 -10.43
N GLY A 79 -3.44 -6.81 -11.19
CA GLY A 79 -2.86 -7.22 -12.47
C GLY A 79 -2.68 -6.07 -13.48
N PRO A 80 -3.71 -5.23 -13.74
CA PRO A 80 -3.58 -4.13 -14.70
C PRO A 80 -2.49 -3.11 -14.34
N ILE A 81 -2.30 -2.82 -13.05
CA ILE A 81 -1.22 -1.94 -12.60
C ILE A 81 0.13 -2.60 -12.81
N LEU A 82 0.23 -3.89 -12.50
CA LEU A 82 1.48 -4.63 -12.65
C LEU A 82 1.89 -4.70 -14.12
N ASP A 83 0.98 -5.08 -15.01
CA ASP A 83 1.22 -5.15 -16.45
C ASP A 83 1.67 -3.79 -17.00
N PHE A 84 0.99 -2.71 -16.61
CA PHE A 84 1.38 -1.35 -16.99
C PHE A 84 2.78 -0.99 -16.49
N ALA A 85 3.12 -1.34 -15.24
CA ALA A 85 4.46 -1.11 -14.69
C ALA A 85 5.53 -1.94 -15.40
N THR A 86 5.22 -3.18 -15.80
CA THR A 86 6.15 -4.04 -16.55
C THR A 86 6.46 -3.45 -17.93
N MET A 87 5.44 -2.95 -18.64
CA MET A 87 5.59 -2.32 -19.96
C MET A 87 6.44 -1.05 -19.91
N ALA A 88 6.38 -0.33 -18.78
CA ALA A 88 7.15 0.90 -18.59
C ALA A 88 8.60 0.66 -18.11
N SER A 89 8.93 -0.56 -17.66
CA SER A 89 10.25 -0.90 -17.14
C SER A 89 11.20 -1.31 -18.27
N PRO A 90 12.46 -0.82 -18.33
CA PRO A 90 13.45 -1.21 -19.34
C PRO A 90 13.98 -2.67 -19.26
N GLY A 91 13.34 -3.55 -18.49
CA GLY A 91 13.77 -4.93 -18.30
C GLY A 91 12.59 -5.85 -17.95
N ASP A 92 12.65 -7.09 -18.44
CA ASP A 92 11.58 -8.10 -18.38
C ASP A 92 11.21 -8.46 -16.92
N LEU A 93 10.26 -7.71 -16.33
CA LEU A 93 9.61 -8.07 -15.06
C LEU A 93 8.87 -9.43 -15.16
N THR A 94 8.68 -9.91 -16.39
CA THR A 94 8.05 -11.17 -16.77
C THR A 94 8.72 -12.39 -16.13
N GLN A 95 10.04 -12.36 -15.87
CA GLN A 95 10.74 -13.47 -15.19
C GLN A 95 10.43 -13.57 -13.69
N PHE A 96 10.15 -12.45 -13.02
CA PHE A 96 9.72 -12.45 -11.62
C PHE A 96 8.31 -13.04 -11.46
N ILE A 97 7.41 -12.75 -12.40
CA ILE A 97 6.01 -13.18 -12.34
C ILE A 97 5.87 -14.70 -12.53
N SER A 98 6.75 -15.34 -13.32
CA SER A 98 6.71 -16.80 -13.52
C SER A 98 7.12 -17.61 -12.27
N GLN A 99 7.75 -16.99 -11.26
CA GLN A 99 8.14 -17.66 -10.02
C GLN A 99 7.11 -17.54 -8.89
N ILE A 100 6.13 -16.64 -9.03
CA ILE A 100 5.07 -16.38 -8.02
C ILE A 100 3.79 -17.18 -8.33
N LYS A 101 3.73 -17.84 -9.48
CA LYS A 101 2.60 -18.69 -9.90
C LYS A 101 2.77 -20.13 -9.42
#